data_AF-A0A6G2V3U4-F1
#
_entry.id   AF-A0A6G2V3U4-F1
#
_cell.length_a   1.000
_cell.length_b   1.000
_cell.length_c   1.000
_cell.angle_alpha   90.00
_cell.angle_beta   90.00
_cell.angle_gamma   90.00
#
_symmetry.space_group_name_H-M   'P 1'
#
loop_
_entity.id
_entity.type
_entity.pdbx_description
1 polymer ?
#
loop_
_entity_poly.entity_id
_entity_poly.type
_entity_poly.pdbx_seq_one_letter_code
_entity_poly.pdbx_strand_id
1 'polypeptide(L)'
;MRTGVPGLPTPHPLIDQLPAVYLEQDFLRRFLTALDDVLAPVLLTIDNLPAHLDPRSAPDDFLAWLAQWVAAETPEDGPVERRRETVRGAVAR
;
A
#
# COMPACT_ATOMS: atom_id res chain seq x y z
N MET A 1 6.06 -3.94 -7.49
CA MET A 1 6.28 -2.95 -6.42
C MET A 1 5.18 -1.92 -6.49
N ARG A 2 4.59 -1.54 -5.35
CA ARG A 2 3.62 -0.45 -5.28
C ARG A 2 4.37 0.87 -5.46
N THR A 3 4.04 1.64 -6.48
CA THR A 3 4.68 2.91 -6.80
C THR A 3 3.77 4.07 -6.41
N GLY A 4 4.33 5.28 -6.40
CA GLY A 4 3.55 6.49 -6.19
C GLY A 4 2.54 6.70 -7.30
N VAL A 5 1.47 7.44 -6.97
CA VAL A 5 0.52 7.94 -7.96
C VAL A 5 1.01 9.32 -8.41
N PRO A 6 1.30 9.52 -9.71
CA PRO A 6 1.80 10.81 -10.20
C PRO A 6 0.85 11.96 -9.81
N GLY A 7 1.41 12.99 -9.17
CA GLY A 7 0.67 14.17 -8.75
C GLY A 7 -0.18 14.01 -7.48
N LEU A 8 -0.14 12.83 -6.83
CA LEU A 8 -0.78 12.64 -5.52
C LEU A 8 0.22 12.98 -4.40
N PRO A 9 0.00 14.07 -3.63
CA PRO A 9 0.87 14.41 -2.51
C PRO A 9 0.70 13.44 -1.34
N THR A 10 1.73 13.31 -0.51
CA THR A 10 1.60 12.63 0.79
C THR A 10 0.59 13.36 1.70
N PRO A 11 -0.27 12.64 2.43
CA PRO A 11 -1.12 13.26 3.46
C PRO A 11 -0.32 13.70 4.70
N HIS A 12 0.95 13.29 4.79
CA HIS A 12 1.85 13.59 5.90
C HIS A 12 3.15 14.23 5.40
N PRO A 13 3.13 15.54 5.03
CA PRO A 13 4.35 16.23 4.62
C PRO A 13 5.36 16.32 5.78
N LEU A 14 6.60 15.93 5.53
CA LEU A 14 7.65 15.92 6.55
C LEU A 14 7.97 17.32 7.08
N ILE A 15 7.90 18.36 6.23
CA ILE A 15 8.19 19.74 6.63
C ILE A 15 7.24 20.22 7.75
N ASP A 16 5.98 19.77 7.74
CA ASP A 16 4.96 20.17 8.72
C ASP A 16 5.16 19.49 10.08
N GLN A 17 6.03 18.47 10.15
CA GLN A 17 6.38 17.76 11.37
C GLN A 17 7.60 18.36 12.07
N LEU A 18 8.24 19.38 11.48
CA LEU A 18 9.43 20.02 12.04
C LEU A 18 9.09 21.20 12.96
N PRO A 19 9.95 21.49 13.95
CA PRO A 19 9.85 22.72 14.74
C PRO A 19 9.88 23.99 13.86
N ALA A 20 9.19 25.04 14.32
CA ALA A 20 9.02 26.29 13.57
C ALA A 20 10.33 26.92 13.05
N VAL A 21 11.44 26.76 13.80
CA VAL A 21 12.76 27.29 13.43
C VAL A 21 13.30 26.78 12.09
N TYR A 22 12.74 25.68 11.57
CA TYR A 22 13.17 25.04 10.33
C TYR A 22 12.27 25.38 9.12
N LEU A 23 11.09 25.97 9.34
CA LEU A 23 10.07 26.14 8.28
C LEU A 23 10.41 27.21 7.24
N GLU A 24 11.28 28.15 7.59
CA GLU A 24 11.72 29.26 6.74
C GLU A 24 12.87 28.87 5.79
N GLN A 25 13.43 27.66 5.92
CA GLN A 25 14.59 27.21 5.15
C GLN A 25 14.17 26.59 3.81
N ASP A 26 14.38 27.33 2.70
CA ASP A 26 14.03 26.87 1.34
C ASP A 26 14.68 25.53 0.96
N PHE A 27 15.97 25.37 1.28
CA PHE A 27 16.69 24.13 1.02
C PHE A 27 15.99 22.93 1.69
N LEU A 28 15.63 23.08 2.97
CA LEU A 28 15.04 22.00 3.73
C LEU A 28 13.66 21.64 3.19
N ARG A 29 12.85 22.64 2.82
CA ARG A 29 11.56 22.41 2.16
C ARG A 29 11.72 21.54 0.92
N ARG A 30 12.60 21.93 -0.01
CA ARG A 30 12.83 21.20 -1.26
C ARG A 30 13.43 19.81 -1.04
N PHE A 31 14.35 19.69 -0.09
CA PHE A 31 14.96 18.42 0.27
C PHE A 31 13.94 17.44 0.84
N LEU A 32 13.10 17.90 1.76
CA LEU A 32 12.05 17.07 2.37
C LEU A 32 10.95 16.72 1.38
N THR A 33 10.59 17.60 0.45
CA THR A 33 9.64 17.26 -0.63
C THR A 33 10.10 16.06 -1.46
N ALA A 34 11.40 15.95 -1.76
CA ALA A 34 11.91 14.77 -2.46
C ALA A 34 11.80 13.48 -1.61
N LEU A 35 11.93 13.59 -0.28
CA LEU A 35 11.72 12.45 0.62
C LEU A 35 10.23 12.10 0.76
N ASP A 36 9.34 13.10 0.78
CA ASP A 36 7.90 12.93 0.77
C ASP A 36 7.46 12.11 -0.45
N ASP A 37 8.01 12.41 -1.64
CA ASP A 37 7.74 11.66 -2.87
C ASP A 37 8.20 10.20 -2.80
N VAL A 38 9.34 9.93 -2.15
CA VAL A 38 9.88 8.58 -1.96
C VAL A 38 9.05 7.77 -0.95
N LEU A 39 8.55 8.42 0.10
CA LEU A 39 7.80 7.76 1.18
C LEU A 39 6.30 7.64 0.89
N ALA A 40 5.73 8.49 0.05
CA ALA A 40 4.31 8.49 -0.30
C ALA A 40 3.75 7.10 -0.68
N PRO A 41 4.42 6.24 -1.47
CA PRO A 41 3.89 4.92 -1.83
C PRO A 41 3.80 3.96 -0.63
N VAL A 42 4.71 4.12 0.34
CA VAL A 42 4.73 3.32 1.58
C VAL A 42 3.56 3.71 2.46
N LEU A 43 3.38 5.02 2.70
CA LEU A 43 2.27 5.54 3.49
C LEU A 43 0.93 5.17 2.86
N LEU A 44 0.79 5.34 1.54
CA LEU A 44 -0.42 4.95 0.80
C LEU A 44 -0.72 3.46 0.95
N THR A 45 0.31 2.60 0.94
CA THR A 45 0.13 1.15 1.14
C THR A 45 -0.37 0.84 2.55
N ILE A 46 0.16 1.53 3.57
CA ILE A 46 -0.23 1.36 4.97
C ILE A 46 -1.66 1.84 5.19
N ASP A 47 -2.01 3.03 4.68
CA ASP A 47 -3.36 3.59 4.79
C ASP A 47 -4.41 2.70 4.12
N ASN A 48 -4.03 1.99 3.07
CA ASN A 48 -4.88 1.04 2.36
C ASN A 48 -4.64 -0.42 2.76
N LEU A 49 -3.96 -0.69 3.88
CA LEU A 49 -3.66 -2.06 4.31
C LEU A 49 -4.92 -2.94 4.42
N PRO A 50 -6.07 -2.48 4.94
CA PRO A 50 -7.29 -3.30 4.97
C PRO A 50 -7.74 -3.77 3.57
N ALA A 51 -7.61 -2.92 2.55
CA ALA A 51 -7.98 -3.28 1.18
C ALA A 51 -7.05 -4.34 0.58
N HIS A 52 -5.80 -4.40 1.04
CA HIS A 52 -4.86 -5.46 0.68
C HIS A 52 -5.17 -6.79 1.37
N LEU A 53 -5.86 -6.76 2.52
CA LEU A 53 -6.22 -7.96 3.27
C LEU A 53 -7.62 -8.50 2.93
N ASP A 54 -8.50 -7.71 2.29
CA ASP A 54 -9.79 -8.19 1.80
C ASP A 54 -9.62 -8.96 0.47
N PRO A 55 -9.97 -10.26 0.39
CA PRO A 55 -9.89 -11.05 -0.83
C PRO A 55 -10.66 -10.46 -2.03
N ARG A 56 -11.64 -9.58 -1.79
CA ARG A 56 -12.42 -8.89 -2.84
C ARG A 56 -11.65 -7.77 -3.51
N SER A 57 -10.75 -7.09 -2.80
CA SER A 57 -10.04 -5.90 -3.29
C SER A 57 -8.52 -6.07 -3.35
N ALA A 58 -7.96 -7.10 -2.72
CA ALA A 58 -6.53 -7.34 -2.69
C ALA A 58 -5.94 -7.44 -4.11
N PRO A 59 -4.79 -6.83 -4.40
CA PRO A 59 -4.06 -7.04 -5.66
C PRO A 59 -3.76 -8.53 -5.90
N ASP A 60 -3.71 -8.95 -7.16
CA ASP A 60 -3.60 -10.37 -7.55
C ASP A 60 -2.33 -11.06 -7.04
N ASP A 61 -1.21 -10.33 -7.02
CA ASP A 61 0.08 -10.77 -6.47
C ASP A 61 0.00 -10.97 -4.95
N PHE A 62 -0.67 -10.05 -4.26
CA PHE A 62 -0.85 -10.12 -2.81
C PHE A 62 -1.89 -11.17 -2.39
N LEU A 63 -2.91 -11.40 -3.22
CA LEU A 63 -3.93 -12.43 -3.00
C LEU A 63 -3.31 -13.83 -2.96
N ALA A 64 -2.31 -14.10 -3.80
CA ALA A 64 -1.59 -15.38 -3.78
C ALA A 64 -0.88 -15.62 -2.43
N TRP A 65 -0.25 -14.58 -1.87
CA TRP A 65 0.35 -14.64 -0.54
C TRP A 65 -0.70 -14.82 0.56
N LEU A 66 -1.84 -14.12 0.48
CA LEU A 66 -2.93 -14.26 1.44
C LEU A 66 -3.55 -15.67 1.41
N ALA A 67 -3.59 -16.34 0.25
CA ALA A 67 -4.05 -17.72 0.14
C ALA A 67 -3.21 -18.70 0.99
N GLN A 68 -1.90 -18.46 1.08
CA GLN A 68 -0.99 -19.27 1.91
C GLN A 68 -1.32 -19.15 3.41
N TRP A 69 -1.81 -17.99 3.85
CA TRP A 69 -2.14 -17.75 5.26
C TRP A 69 -3.39 -18.52 5.71
N VAL A 70 -4.34 -18.73 4.81
CA VAL A 70 -5.61 -19.42 5.10
C VAL A 70 -5.62 -20.86 4.59
N ALA A 71 -4.46 -21.41 4.22
CA ALA A 71 -4.32 -22.74 3.64
C ALA A 71 -5.29 -23.00 2.46
N ALA A 72 -5.53 -21.98 1.63
CA ALA A 72 -6.35 -22.09 0.43
C ALA A 72 -5.51 -22.64 -0.72
N GLU A 73 -5.79 -23.88 -1.12
CA GLU A 73 -5.18 -24.47 -2.32
C GLU A 73 -5.76 -23.81 -3.57
N THR A 74 -4.95 -22.99 -4.24
CA THR A 74 -5.33 -22.36 -5.51
C THR A 74 -4.25 -22.59 -6.56
N PRO A 75 -4.58 -23.14 -7.74
CA PRO A 75 -3.60 -23.30 -8.80
C PRO A 75 -3.04 -21.95 -9.25
N GLU A 76 -1.73 -21.89 -9.51
CA GLU A 76 -1.03 -20.65 -9.88
C GLU A 76 -1.52 -20.09 -11.23
N ASP A 77 -1.82 -20.97 -12.19
CA ASP A 77 -2.25 -20.62 -13.56
C ASP A 77 -3.77 -20.47 -13.74
N GLY A 78 -4.54 -20.45 -12.64
CA GLY A 78 -6.00 -20.32 -12.67
C GLY A 78 -6.49 -18.87 -12.83
N PRO A 79 -7.74 -18.66 -13.29
CA PRO A 79 -8.38 -17.35 -13.25
C PRO A 79 -8.36 -16.74 -11.85
N VAL A 80 -8.06 -15.44 -11.76
CA VAL A 80 -7.94 -14.75 -10.47
C VAL A 80 -9.24 -14.77 -9.67
N GLU A 81 -10.39 -14.72 -10.33
CA GLU A 81 -11.71 -14.75 -9.72
C GLU A 81 -11.92 -16.03 -8.91
N ARG A 82 -11.47 -17.17 -9.46
CA ARG A 82 -11.53 -18.45 -8.75
C ARG A 82 -10.64 -18.45 -7.51
N ARG A 83 -9.45 -17.84 -7.59
CA ARG A 83 -8.57 -17.66 -6.43
C ARG A 83 -9.24 -16.79 -5.37
N ARG A 84 -9.87 -15.66 -5.76
CA ARG A 84 -10.62 -14.78 -4.85
C ARG A 84 -11.74 -15.52 -4.13
N GLU A 85 -12.51 -16.32 -4.86
CA GLU A 85 -13.60 -17.12 -4.30
C GLU A 85 -13.09 -18.16 -3.28
N THR A 86 -12.05 -18.93 -3.62
CA THR A 86 -11.47 -19.93 -2.72
C THR A 86 -10.95 -19.29 -1.44
N VAL A 87 -10.17 -18.21 -1.57
CA VAL A 87 -9.59 -17.49 -0.43
C VAL A 87 -10.69 -16.88 0.45
N ARG A 88 -11.70 -16.23 -0.15
CA ARG A 88 -12.85 -15.69 0.59
C ARG A 88 -13.62 -16.80 1.33
N GLY A 89 -13.80 -17.95 0.69
CA GLY A 89 -14.44 -19.11 1.31
C GLY A 89 -13.64 -19.70 2.45
N ALA A 90 -12.30 -19.63 2.41
CA ALA A 90 -11.42 -20.07 3.50
C ALA A 90 -11.45 -19.11 4.69
N VAL A 91 -11.46 -17.78 4.45
CA VAL A 91 -11.56 -16.76 5.51
C VAL A 91 -12.89 -16.82 6.28
N ALA A 92 -13.98 -17.25 5.62
CA ALA A 92 -15.31 -17.28 6.22
C ALA A 92 -15.61 -18.55 7.04
N ARG A 93 -14.69 -19.53 7.08
CA ARG A 93 -14.82 -20.74 7.92
C ARG A 93 -14.27 -20.50 9.31
#